data_AF-A0A3D4EUE1-F1
#
_entry.id   AF-A0A3D4EUE1-F1
#
_cell.length_a   1.000
_cell.length_b   1.000
_cell.length_c   1.000
_cell.angle_alpha   90.00
_cell.angle_beta   90.00
_cell.angle_gamma   90.00
#
_symmetry.space_group_name_H-M   'P 1'
#
loop_
_entity.id
_entity.type
_entity.pdbx_description
1 polymer ?
#
loop_
_entity_poly.entity_id
_entity_poly.type
_entity_poly.pdbx_seq_one_letter_code
_entity_poly.pdbx_strand_id
1 'polypeptide(L)'
;MSLRNQLSDLLAEILPSNPKDSIKGTELIRLLRIGLDGEYSDASLRYHFSVMSCDPRSPIAKVEKGQGYYKRGAAVPALSSAKGLLAMTQGRLDDLDDSSSVDTAMLRLSKFRAIVQKYAETKSVFTFEFRESLSVEAPLGNLWKFPEMVLIDWEHGEFDEDGLSLNPAHLALKQTLGLPPYHLSSIRMRVET
;
A
#
# COMPACT_ATOMS: atom_id res chain seq x y z
N MET A 1 23.21 14.38 28.40
CA MET A 1 22.33 13.93 27.30
C MET A 1 22.51 14.89 26.13
N SER A 2 22.55 14.41 24.88
CA SER A 2 22.56 15.32 23.72
C SER A 2 21.15 15.87 23.47
N LEU A 3 21.04 17.09 22.93
CA LEU A 3 19.76 17.71 22.58
C LEU A 3 18.89 16.78 21.71
N ARG A 4 19.51 16.09 20.75
CA ARG A 4 18.80 15.15 19.86
C ARG A 4 18.16 13.98 20.63
N ASN A 5 18.83 13.45 21.65
CA ASN A 5 18.30 12.34 22.44
C ASN A 5 17.14 12.82 23.32
N GLN A 6 17.30 13.96 24.01
CA GLN A 6 16.21 14.57 24.79
C GLN A 6 14.99 14.85 23.92
N LEU A 7 15.18 15.41 22.73
CA LEU A 7 14.10 15.64 21.78
C LEU A 7 13.44 14.35 21.33
N SER A 8 14.19 13.27 21.11
CA SER A 8 13.61 11.99 20.68
C SER A 8 12.67 11.43 21.74
N ASP A 9 13.05 11.51 23.01
CA ASP A 9 12.26 11.00 24.12
C ASP A 9 10.98 11.85 24.31
N LEU A 10 11.12 13.17 24.38
CA LEU A 10 9.99 14.09 24.61
C LEU A 10 9.02 14.14 23.42
N LEU A 11 9.53 14.13 22.18
CA LEU A 11 8.67 14.17 20.99
C LEU A 11 7.82 12.91 20.84
N ALA A 12 8.31 11.75 21.31
CA ALA A 12 7.53 10.52 21.27
C ALA A 12 6.28 10.57 22.17
N GLU A 13 6.31 11.35 23.25
CA GLU A 13 5.20 11.52 24.18
C GLU A 13 4.23 12.63 23.74
N ILE A 14 4.77 13.77 23.29
CA ILE A 14 3.98 14.98 22.99
C ILE A 14 3.30 14.93 21.62
N LEU A 15 3.92 14.29 20.63
CA LEU A 15 3.41 14.35 19.27
C LEU A 15 2.15 13.48 19.08
N PRO A 16 1.13 14.02 18.40
CA PRO A 16 -0.10 13.29 18.12
C PRO A 16 0.14 12.25 17.03
N SER A 17 -0.63 11.17 17.11
CA SER A 17 -0.56 10.06 16.16
C SER A 17 -1.16 10.39 14.79
N ASN A 18 -2.17 11.25 14.74
CA ASN A 18 -2.89 11.59 13.52
C ASN A 18 -2.33 12.88 12.87
N PRO A 19 -2.01 12.87 11.56
CA PRO A 19 -1.53 14.07 10.86
C PRO A 19 -2.52 15.23 10.84
N LYS A 20 -3.83 14.97 10.90
CA LYS A 20 -4.83 16.06 10.93
C LYS A 20 -4.72 16.90 12.18
N ASP A 21 -4.27 16.29 13.27
CA ASP A 21 -4.11 16.93 14.58
C ASP A 21 -2.69 17.47 14.77
N SER A 22 -1.94 17.69 13.68
CA SER A 22 -0.52 18.10 13.74
C SER A 22 -0.32 19.39 14.53
N ILE A 23 0.79 19.43 15.29
CA ILE A 23 1.13 20.58 16.13
C ILE A 23 2.05 21.52 15.37
N LYS A 24 1.74 22.82 15.37
CA LYS A 24 2.60 23.84 14.77
C LYS A 24 3.94 23.93 15.49
N GLY A 25 5.03 24.19 14.76
CA GLY A 25 6.38 24.26 15.36
C GLY A 25 6.51 25.26 16.50
N THR A 26 5.79 26.38 16.46
CA THR A 26 5.74 27.37 17.56
C THR A 26 5.12 26.83 18.84
N GLU A 27 4.07 26.02 18.70
CA GLU A 27 3.34 25.43 19.81
C GLU A 27 4.09 24.24 20.38
N LEU A 28 4.68 23.41 19.51
CA LEU A 28 5.54 22.30 19.89
C LEU A 28 6.74 22.78 20.74
N ILE A 29 7.34 23.92 20.41
CA ILE A 29 8.42 24.52 21.22
C ILE A 29 7.92 24.87 22.62
N ARG A 30 6.72 25.46 22.74
CA ARG A 30 6.15 25.82 24.05
C ARG A 30 5.93 24.60 24.92
N LEU A 31 5.42 23.51 24.34
CA LEU A 31 5.20 22.24 25.05
C LEU A 31 6.52 21.61 25.48
N LEU A 32 7.51 21.57 24.59
CA LEU A 32 8.81 20.99 24.88
C LEU A 32 9.57 21.73 25.98
N ARG A 33 9.47 23.06 26.05
CA ARG A 33 10.17 23.88 27.06
C ARG A 33 9.87 23.46 28.50
N ILE A 34 8.76 22.78 28.77
CA ILE A 34 8.38 22.32 30.10
C ILE A 34 9.24 21.12 30.54
N GLY A 35 9.68 20.27 29.60
CA GLY A 35 10.43 19.04 29.88
C GLY A 35 11.87 19.03 29.37
N LEU A 36 12.34 20.13 28.79
CA LEU A 36 13.64 20.19 28.12
C LEU A 36 14.72 20.75 29.06
N ASP A 37 15.76 19.97 29.33
CA ASP A 37 16.89 20.41 30.15
C ASP A 37 17.84 21.28 29.32
N GLY A 38 17.59 22.59 29.29
CA GLY A 38 18.50 23.60 28.77
C GLY A 38 17.82 24.76 28.04
N GLU A 39 18.51 25.90 27.99
CA GLU A 39 18.06 27.10 27.27
C GLU A 39 18.49 27.06 25.81
N TYR A 40 17.69 26.40 24.98
CA TYR A 40 17.89 26.38 23.53
C TYR A 40 17.05 27.47 22.86
N SER A 41 17.63 28.11 21.85
CA SER A 41 16.91 29.10 21.05
C SER A 41 15.83 28.42 20.22
N ASP A 42 14.72 29.13 20.00
CA ASP A 42 13.63 28.66 19.12
C ASP A 42 14.13 28.29 17.72
N ALA A 43 15.11 29.05 17.20
CA ALA A 43 15.74 28.78 15.91
C ALA A 43 16.45 27.42 15.89
N SER A 44 17.23 27.12 16.93
CA SER A 44 17.94 25.84 17.07
C SER A 44 16.98 24.66 17.18
N LEU A 45 15.86 24.81 17.91
CA LEU A 45 14.84 23.77 18.04
C LEU A 45 14.13 23.51 16.70
N ARG A 46 13.74 24.57 15.97
CA ARG A 46 13.13 24.42 14.64
C ARG A 46 14.07 23.77 13.63
N TYR A 47 15.36 24.10 13.70
CA TYR A 47 16.37 23.45 12.88
C TYR A 47 16.43 21.95 13.18
N HIS A 48 16.45 21.57 14.47
CA HIS A 48 16.42 20.15 14.85
C HIS A 48 15.14 19.45 14.41
N PHE A 49 13.96 20.05 14.54
CA PHE A 49 12.73 19.44 14.02
C PHE A 49 12.80 19.20 12.52
N SER A 50 13.35 20.15 11.77
CA SER A 50 13.49 20.02 10.31
C SER A 50 14.43 18.87 9.96
N VAL A 51 15.63 18.83 10.55
CA VAL A 51 16.61 17.75 10.34
C VAL A 51 16.05 16.39 10.78
N MET A 52 15.46 16.32 11.97
CA MET A 52 14.89 15.09 12.52
C MET A 52 13.64 14.63 11.75
N SER A 53 12.90 15.53 11.11
CA SER A 53 11.75 15.15 10.26
C SER A 53 12.18 14.50 8.94
N CYS A 54 13.43 14.71 8.51
CA CYS A 54 14.01 14.04 7.35
C CYS A 54 14.63 12.68 7.70
N ASP A 55 14.90 12.40 8.98
CA ASP A 55 15.50 11.15 9.44
C ASP A 55 14.43 10.05 9.62
N PRO A 56 14.51 8.91 8.89
CA PRO A 56 13.53 7.83 9.00
C PRO A 56 13.46 7.17 10.37
N ARG A 57 14.53 7.24 11.18
CA ARG A 57 14.60 6.63 12.52
C ARG A 57 14.10 7.55 13.63
N SER A 58 13.69 8.76 13.29
CA SER A 58 13.28 9.79 14.23
C SER A 58 11.76 9.76 14.48
N PRO A 59 11.30 10.02 15.72
CA PRO A 59 9.87 9.94 16.07
C PRO A 59 9.02 11.09 15.52
N ILE A 60 9.61 12.11 14.88
CA ILE A 60 8.89 13.26 14.33
C ILE A 60 8.77 13.19 12.81
N ALA A 61 7.59 13.53 12.29
CA ALA A 61 7.33 13.72 10.87
C ALA A 61 6.66 15.08 10.63
N LYS A 62 6.83 15.63 9.42
CA LYS A 62 6.22 16.90 9.00
C LYS A 62 5.05 16.62 8.06
N VAL A 63 3.96 17.37 8.19
CA VAL A 63 2.81 17.27 7.27
C VAL A 63 3.24 17.69 5.86
N GLU A 64 2.89 16.90 4.83
CA GLU A 64 3.28 17.18 3.44
C GLU A 64 2.66 18.45 2.86
N LYS A 65 1.37 18.69 3.16
CA LYS A 65 0.62 19.87 2.74
C LYS A 65 0.18 20.66 3.97
N GLY A 66 1.04 21.56 4.45
CA GLY A 66 0.68 22.46 5.55
C GLY A 66 1.83 22.78 6.51
N GLN A 67 1.46 23.23 7.71
CA GLN A 67 2.38 23.60 8.78
C GLN A 67 2.05 22.76 10.01
N GLY A 68 2.93 21.83 10.36
CA GLY A 68 2.76 21.03 11.57
C GLY A 68 3.62 19.77 11.58
N TYR A 69 3.78 19.24 12.78
CA TYR A 69 4.51 18.01 13.06
C TYR A 69 3.61 16.99 13.77
N TYR A 70 3.84 15.71 13.51
CA TYR A 70 3.11 14.60 14.10
C TYR A 70 4.06 13.42 14.37
N LYS A 71 3.59 12.42 15.13
CA LYS A 71 4.39 11.27 15.53
C LYS A 71 4.60 10.31 14.36
N ARG A 72 5.85 10.06 14.01
CA ARG A 72 6.25 9.01 13.07
C ARG A 72 6.05 7.65 13.74
N GLY A 73 5.40 6.73 13.04
CA GLY A 73 5.12 5.38 13.58
C GLY A 73 3.81 5.27 14.35
N ALA A 74 3.11 6.38 14.60
CA ALA A 74 1.67 6.28 14.60
C ALA A 74 1.27 5.72 13.25
N ALA A 75 0.40 4.70 13.25
CA ALA A 75 -0.32 4.31 12.06
C ALA A 75 -0.95 5.59 11.53
N VAL A 76 -0.28 6.20 10.58
CA VAL A 76 -0.80 7.36 9.91
C VAL A 76 -2.15 6.85 9.41
N PRO A 77 -3.28 7.51 9.66
CA PRO A 77 -4.44 7.31 8.82
C PRO A 77 -4.17 7.72 7.34
N ALA A 78 -2.90 7.79 6.91
CA ALA A 78 -2.46 7.70 5.53
C ALA A 78 -2.44 6.25 4.99
N LEU A 79 -3.15 5.31 5.63
CA LEU A 79 -3.73 4.19 4.89
C LEU A 79 -5.15 4.46 4.38
N SER A 80 -5.78 5.60 4.72
CA SER A 80 -6.88 6.10 3.88
C SER A 80 -6.37 6.60 2.53
N SER A 81 -5.06 6.85 2.39
CA SER A 81 -4.43 7.18 1.10
C SER A 81 -4.05 5.94 0.27
N ALA A 82 -4.18 4.72 0.81
CA ALA A 82 -4.23 3.50 0.00
C ALA A 82 -5.59 3.34 -0.72
N LYS A 83 -6.62 4.10 -0.32
CA LYS A 83 -7.81 4.35 -1.16
C LYS A 83 -7.52 5.31 -2.31
N GLY A 84 -6.40 6.05 -2.27
CA GLY A 84 -5.93 6.96 -3.32
C GLY A 84 -5.28 6.26 -4.53
N LEU A 85 -5.11 4.94 -4.51
CA LEU A 85 -4.86 4.16 -5.73
C LEU A 85 -6.09 4.08 -6.64
N LEU A 86 -7.21 4.61 -6.17
CA LEU A 86 -8.37 4.94 -6.98
C LEU A 86 -8.23 6.27 -7.75
N ALA A 87 -7.17 7.04 -7.52
CA ALA A 87 -6.87 8.24 -8.30
C ALA A 87 -6.04 7.97 -9.57
N MET A 88 -5.75 6.71 -9.91
CA MET A 88 -4.96 6.35 -11.10
C MET A 88 -5.82 6.13 -12.35
N THR A 89 -7.14 6.22 -12.25
CA THR A 89 -8.03 6.36 -13.41
C THR A 89 -8.39 7.84 -13.53
N GLN A 90 -7.50 8.54 -14.23
CA GLN A 90 -7.55 9.94 -14.61
C GLN A 90 -8.98 10.47 -14.84
N GLY A 91 -9.44 11.42 -14.01
CA GLY A 91 -10.74 12.07 -14.24
C GLY A 91 -11.19 13.01 -13.11
N ARG A 92 -10.74 14.27 -13.20
CA ARG A 92 -11.26 15.51 -12.59
C ARG A 92 -11.43 15.55 -11.05
N LEU A 93 -10.69 16.49 -10.48
CA LEU A 93 -10.35 16.62 -9.07
C LEU A 93 -11.30 17.53 -8.27
N ASP A 94 -12.61 17.56 -8.55
CA ASP A 94 -13.48 18.61 -7.96
C ASP A 94 -14.76 18.15 -7.24
N ASP A 95 -15.07 16.85 -7.19
CA ASP A 95 -16.35 16.40 -6.61
C ASP A 95 -16.23 15.07 -5.87
N LEU A 96 -15.57 14.97 -4.70
CA LEU A 96 -15.64 13.71 -3.93
C LEU A 96 -15.65 13.92 -2.41
N ASP A 97 -16.88 13.89 -1.89
CA ASP A 97 -17.19 13.59 -0.50
C ASP A 97 -17.02 12.07 -0.26
N ASP A 98 -16.18 11.70 0.70
CA ASP A 98 -15.03 10.79 0.50
C ASP A 98 -15.29 9.29 0.84
N SER A 99 -16.52 8.78 0.70
CA SER A 99 -16.88 7.39 1.03
C SER A 99 -17.46 6.57 -0.13
N SER A 100 -18.29 7.17 -0.98
CA SER A 100 -19.01 6.46 -2.06
C SER A 100 -18.12 6.03 -3.23
N SER A 101 -17.06 6.77 -3.53
CA SER A 101 -16.13 6.49 -4.64
C SER A 101 -15.30 5.23 -4.42
N VAL A 102 -14.93 4.98 -3.16
CA VAL A 102 -14.09 3.85 -2.76
C VAL A 102 -14.85 2.54 -2.86
N ASP A 103 -16.08 2.56 -2.36
CA ASP A 103 -17.00 1.42 -2.46
C ASP A 103 -17.28 1.08 -3.92
N THR A 104 -17.47 2.11 -4.76
CA THR A 104 -17.69 1.94 -6.19
C THR A 104 -16.51 1.24 -6.87
N ALA A 105 -15.28 1.60 -6.54
CA ALA A 105 -14.12 0.98 -7.17
C ALA A 105 -13.81 -0.42 -6.65
N MET A 106 -14.04 -0.69 -5.36
CA MET A 106 -13.95 -2.04 -4.82
C MET A 106 -15.00 -2.96 -5.47
N LEU A 107 -16.21 -2.43 -5.71
CA LEU A 107 -17.25 -3.12 -6.48
C LEU A 107 -16.86 -3.37 -7.94
N ARG A 108 -16.12 -2.46 -8.58
CA ARG A 108 -15.59 -2.69 -9.94
C ARG A 108 -14.57 -3.81 -9.95
N LEU A 109 -13.64 -3.82 -9.00
CA LEU A 109 -12.62 -4.87 -8.88
C LEU A 109 -13.25 -6.24 -8.60
N SER A 110 -14.24 -6.32 -7.71
CA SER A 110 -14.94 -7.58 -7.41
C SER A 110 -15.72 -8.09 -8.63
N LYS A 111 -16.43 -7.21 -9.35
CA LYS A 111 -17.10 -7.55 -10.62
C LYS A 111 -16.10 -8.04 -11.67
N PHE A 112 -14.97 -7.36 -11.83
CA PHE A 112 -13.92 -7.76 -12.75
C PHE A 112 -13.40 -9.16 -12.44
N ARG A 113 -13.07 -9.45 -11.18
CA ARG A 113 -12.61 -10.78 -10.76
C ARG A 113 -13.67 -11.85 -11.04
N ALA A 114 -14.94 -11.59 -10.73
CA ALA A 114 -16.03 -12.53 -10.99
C ALA A 114 -16.18 -12.82 -12.51
N ILE A 115 -16.07 -11.80 -13.36
CA ILE A 115 -16.12 -11.97 -14.83
C ILE A 115 -14.93 -12.81 -15.32
N VAL A 116 -13.72 -12.48 -14.86
CA VAL A 116 -12.49 -13.20 -15.24
C VAL A 116 -12.55 -14.66 -14.78
N GLN A 117 -13.03 -14.91 -13.56
CA GLN A 117 -13.20 -16.25 -13.03
C GLN A 117 -14.23 -17.04 -13.86
N LYS A 118 -15.37 -16.44 -14.21
CA LYS A 118 -16.37 -17.09 -15.07
C LYS A 118 -15.81 -17.40 -16.47
N TYR A 119 -15.04 -16.48 -17.03
CA TYR A 119 -14.34 -16.69 -18.30
C TYR A 119 -13.33 -17.84 -18.20
N ALA A 120 -12.54 -17.90 -17.13
CA ALA A 120 -11.57 -18.94 -16.88
C ALA A 120 -12.22 -20.32 -16.71
N GLU A 121 -13.32 -20.40 -15.94
CA GLU A 121 -14.15 -21.61 -15.83
C GLU A 121 -14.64 -22.10 -17.20
N THR A 122 -15.14 -21.19 -18.03
CA THR A 122 -15.67 -21.52 -19.36
C THR A 122 -14.58 -22.07 -20.28
N LYS A 123 -13.33 -21.63 -20.09
CA LYS A 123 -12.18 -22.07 -20.87
C LYS A 123 -11.40 -23.21 -20.20
N SER A 124 -11.84 -23.71 -19.05
CA SER A 124 -11.08 -24.71 -18.28
C SER A 124 -9.66 -24.22 -17.97
N VAL A 125 -9.52 -22.96 -17.55
CA VAL A 125 -8.25 -22.33 -17.16
C VAL A 125 -8.26 -22.03 -15.67
N PHE A 126 -7.16 -22.29 -14.98
CA PHE A 126 -7.05 -22.02 -13.54
C PHE A 126 -6.77 -20.55 -13.28
N THR A 127 -7.29 -20.03 -12.17
CA THR A 127 -7.03 -18.67 -11.69
C THR A 127 -6.24 -18.69 -10.40
N PHE A 128 -5.20 -17.86 -10.31
CA PHE A 128 -4.47 -17.59 -9.08
C PHE A 128 -4.61 -16.13 -8.68
N GLU A 129 -4.99 -15.90 -7.42
CA GLU A 129 -5.19 -14.56 -6.85
C GLU A 129 -4.10 -14.21 -5.83
N PHE A 130 -3.50 -13.03 -5.96
CA PHE A 130 -2.48 -12.53 -5.04
C PHE A 130 -3.10 -11.86 -3.80
N ARG A 131 -3.83 -12.64 -3.00
CA ARG A 131 -4.62 -12.10 -1.86
C ARG A 131 -3.77 -11.38 -0.81
N GLU A 132 -2.63 -11.95 -0.45
CA GLU A 132 -1.73 -11.35 0.54
C GLU A 132 -0.92 -10.19 -0.05
N SER A 133 -0.41 -10.35 -1.28
CA SER A 133 0.40 -9.32 -1.95
C SER A 133 -0.39 -8.07 -2.31
N LEU A 134 -1.72 -8.17 -2.37
CA LEU A 134 -2.67 -7.08 -2.60
C LEU A 134 -3.56 -6.81 -1.37
N SER A 135 -3.15 -7.27 -0.19
CA SER A 135 -3.86 -7.01 1.06
C SER A 135 -3.75 -5.53 1.48
N VAL A 136 -4.60 -5.12 2.42
CA VAL A 136 -4.62 -3.73 2.94
C VAL A 136 -3.27 -3.33 3.56
N GLU A 137 -2.54 -4.28 4.11
CA GLU A 137 -1.23 -4.08 4.75
C GLU A 137 -0.06 -4.22 3.77
N ALA A 138 -0.31 -4.59 2.52
CA ALA A 138 0.73 -4.84 1.54
C ALA A 138 1.40 -3.53 1.06
N PRO A 139 2.72 -3.54 0.79
CA PRO A 139 3.42 -2.38 0.25
C PRO A 139 2.82 -1.91 -1.07
N LEU A 140 2.65 -0.58 -1.23
CA LEU A 140 2.09 0.04 -2.43
C LEU A 140 2.78 -0.39 -3.74
N GLY A 141 4.10 -0.65 -3.68
CA GLY A 141 4.88 -1.12 -4.81
C GLY A 141 4.41 -2.46 -5.38
N ASN A 142 3.62 -3.23 -4.64
CA ASN A 142 3.09 -4.52 -5.09
C ASN A 142 2.13 -4.37 -6.27
N LEU A 143 1.43 -3.24 -6.42
CA LEU A 143 0.53 -3.01 -7.56
C LEU A 143 1.23 -2.94 -8.92
N TRP A 144 2.52 -2.62 -8.91
CA TRP A 144 3.35 -2.61 -10.11
C TRP A 144 4.10 -3.93 -10.31
N LYS A 145 4.20 -4.73 -9.25
CA LYS A 145 4.92 -6.02 -9.24
C LYS A 145 4.01 -7.21 -9.50
N PHE A 146 2.76 -7.14 -9.05
CA PHE A 146 1.80 -8.22 -9.10
C PHE A 146 0.58 -7.81 -9.93
N PRO A 147 0.12 -8.68 -10.85
CA PRO A 147 -1.16 -8.48 -11.52
C PRO A 147 -2.32 -8.78 -10.58
N GLU A 148 -3.53 -8.35 -10.95
CA GLU A 148 -4.75 -8.58 -10.19
C GLU A 148 -5.12 -10.07 -10.14
N MET A 149 -4.81 -10.82 -11.20
CA MET A 149 -4.98 -12.27 -11.28
C MET A 149 -3.99 -12.86 -12.29
N VAL A 150 -3.61 -14.12 -12.11
CA VAL A 150 -2.88 -14.92 -13.11
C VAL A 150 -3.76 -16.07 -13.57
N LEU A 151 -3.81 -16.26 -14.88
CA LEU A 151 -4.37 -17.45 -15.51
C LEU A 151 -3.27 -18.49 -15.71
N ILE A 152 -3.60 -19.74 -15.40
CA ILE A 152 -2.73 -20.90 -15.55
C ILE A 152 -3.43 -21.87 -16.50
N ASP A 153 -2.89 -21.98 -17.70
CA ASP A 153 -3.35 -22.91 -18.72
C ASP A 153 -2.43 -24.13 -18.75
N TRP A 154 -2.98 -25.32 -18.51
CA TRP A 154 -2.23 -26.57 -18.48
C TRP A 154 -2.11 -27.26 -19.86
N GLU A 155 -2.55 -26.58 -20.93
CA GLU A 155 -2.55 -26.97 -22.36
C GLU A 155 -3.30 -28.27 -22.70
N HIS A 156 -3.01 -29.37 -22.00
CA HIS A 156 -3.57 -30.71 -22.18
C HIS A 156 -4.09 -31.27 -20.85
N GLY A 157 -4.56 -30.38 -19.99
CA GLY A 157 -5.25 -30.74 -18.76
C GLY A 157 -6.75 -30.83 -18.99
N GLU A 158 -7.33 -31.98 -18.70
CA GLU A 158 -8.78 -32.19 -18.75
C GLU A 158 -9.34 -32.11 -17.32
N PHE A 159 -10.48 -31.44 -17.17
CA PHE A 159 -11.22 -31.40 -15.92
C PHE A 159 -12.12 -32.62 -15.83
N ASP A 160 -11.90 -33.42 -14.80
CA ASP A 160 -12.80 -34.49 -14.39
C ASP A 160 -13.43 -34.14 -13.03
N GLU A 161 -14.40 -34.93 -12.57
CA GLU A 161 -15.05 -34.72 -11.26
C GLU A 161 -14.06 -34.75 -10.08
N ASP A 162 -12.95 -35.47 -10.23
CA ASP A 162 -11.87 -35.59 -9.23
C ASP A 162 -10.78 -34.50 -9.34
N GLY A 163 -10.88 -33.59 -10.32
CA GLY A 163 -9.96 -32.46 -10.50
C GLY A 163 -9.24 -32.45 -11.85
N LEU A 164 -8.03 -31.88 -11.87
CA LEU A 164 -7.24 -31.74 -13.09
C LEU A 164 -6.48 -33.03 -13.40
N SER A 165 -6.80 -33.67 -14.52
CA SER A 165 -6.03 -34.78 -15.07
C SER A 165 -5.10 -34.27 -16.18
N LEU A 166 -3.81 -34.60 -16.09
CA LEU A 166 -2.82 -34.24 -17.11
C LEU A 166 -2.42 -35.48 -17.89
N ASN A 167 -2.28 -35.36 -19.21
CA ASN A 167 -1.77 -36.46 -20.02
C ASN A 167 -0.29 -36.76 -19.66
N PRO A 168 0.03 -37.95 -19.11
CA PRO A 168 1.36 -38.26 -18.61
C PRO A 168 2.42 -38.31 -19.72
N ALA A 169 2.04 -38.71 -20.94
CA ALA A 169 2.97 -38.75 -22.07
C ALA A 169 3.41 -37.35 -22.51
N HIS A 170 2.47 -36.40 -22.54
CA HIS A 170 2.78 -35.01 -22.89
C HIS A 170 3.61 -34.32 -21.80
N LEU A 171 3.28 -34.57 -20.53
CA LEU A 171 4.03 -34.05 -19.40
C LEU A 171 5.47 -34.57 -19.42
N ALA A 172 5.68 -35.88 -19.64
CA ALA A 172 7.00 -36.48 -19.78
C ALA A 172 7.78 -35.92 -20.97
N LEU A 173 7.11 -35.71 -22.12
CA LEU A 173 7.73 -35.08 -23.29
C LEU A 173 8.20 -33.65 -22.98
N LYS A 174 7.36 -32.82 -22.38
CA LYS A 174 7.74 -31.45 -22.01
C LYS A 174 8.87 -31.41 -20.98
N GLN A 175 8.86 -32.33 -20.01
CA GLN A 175 9.96 -32.47 -19.04
C GLN A 175 11.28 -32.86 -19.71
N THR A 176 11.27 -33.81 -20.66
CA THR A 176 12.49 -34.20 -21.39
C THR A 176 13.03 -33.06 -22.26
N LEU A 177 12.14 -32.21 -22.80
CA LEU A 177 12.50 -31.01 -23.55
C LEU A 177 12.86 -29.79 -22.66
N GLY A 178 12.73 -29.90 -21.34
CA GLY A 178 12.95 -28.79 -20.41
C GLY A 178 11.93 -27.65 -20.54
N LEU A 179 10.76 -27.92 -21.11
CA LEU A 179 9.69 -26.95 -21.31
C LEU A 179 8.69 -26.97 -20.14
N PRO A 180 8.12 -25.82 -19.76
CA PRO A 180 7.09 -25.78 -18.74
C PRO A 180 5.79 -26.47 -19.22
N PRO A 181 5.13 -27.29 -18.38
CA PRO A 181 3.89 -27.98 -18.73
C PRO A 181 2.67 -27.05 -18.76
N TYR A 182 2.82 -25.79 -18.42
CA TYR A 182 1.76 -24.80 -18.35
C TYR A 182 2.17 -23.46 -18.97
N HIS A 183 1.18 -22.66 -19.32
CA HIS A 183 1.32 -21.27 -19.72
C HIS A 183 0.74 -20.33 -18.66
N LEU A 184 1.43 -19.24 -18.37
CA LEU A 184 1.00 -18.22 -17.43
C LEU A 184 0.63 -16.94 -18.17
N SER A 185 -0.55 -16.38 -17.87
CA SER A 185 -0.99 -15.11 -18.40
C SER A 185 -1.44 -14.18 -17.28
N SER A 186 -0.89 -12.97 -17.23
CA SER A 186 -1.31 -11.96 -16.25
C SER A 186 -2.53 -11.20 -16.75
N ILE A 187 -3.48 -10.97 -15.86
CA ILE A 187 -4.67 -10.16 -16.12
C ILE A 187 -4.62 -8.88 -15.31
N ARG A 188 -4.89 -7.76 -15.98
CA ARG A 188 -4.91 -6.44 -15.37
C ARG A 188 -6.15 -5.66 -15.78
N MET A 189 -6.83 -5.07 -14.80
CA MET A 189 -7.95 -4.17 -15.05
C MET A 189 -7.42 -2.82 -15.51
N ARG A 190 -7.80 -2.40 -16.71
CA ARG A 190 -7.62 -1.02 -17.19
C ARG A 190 -8.98 -0.36 -17.24
N VAL A 191 -9.07 0.86 -16.74
CA VAL A 191 -10.25 1.70 -16.90
C VAL A 191 -9.90 2.73 -17.95
N GLU A 192 -10.54 2.65 -19.10
CA GLU A 192 -10.46 3.69 -20.13
C GLU A 192 -11.41 4.83 -19.75
N THR A 193 -10.93 6.06 -19.97
CA THR A 193 -11.62 7.32 -19.68
C THR A 193 -12.55 7.73 -20.81
#